data_AF-A0A4Q8XTD6-F1
#
_entry.id   AF-A0A4Q8XTD6-F1
#
_cell.length_a   1.000
_cell.length_b   1.000
_cell.length_c   1.000
_cell.angle_alpha   90.00
_cell.angle_beta   90.00
_cell.angle_gamma   90.00
#
_symmetry.space_group_name_H-M   'P 1'
#
loop_
_entity.id
_entity.type
_entity.pdbx_description
1 polymer ?
#
loop_
_entity_poly.entity_id
_entity_poly.type
_entity_poly.pdbx_seq_one_letter_code
_entity_poly.pdbx_strand_id
1 'polypeptide(L)'
;MYMNLLRLRRPPRVSFRATSVISALVLLAGAASPALADSAPLAPQTRIRLTIVQWIPSKGQFERWDGIGGDYTVSDAGVVSLPFLGALSVGNLDNEELTSEIGKRLQAKMGLAQAPAVTIDILDYPSIYVVGDVVAPGEYKFRSGLSVLQSLAMSGGPLRAAALQQSQTIRLAGDLREIDHSLLRSSAKLARLQTEMAGAKEIVFDQPPAADRQYAESLYQEERVIFKARANALDKQSVALAELRNLLTAEIDTLEEKLKGSDDNIQSVEEQLTSVKTLVQKGLTITSRQMDLERLLTTYRSDRLDLVTAIMRGRQAINETTRNLEGLSDTRRSEVASEVQAEKANLDQLKLKRDTTQQLLLEDLSNGANVNSRVEELPLTFLVNRRDKGQVNQFQASETTELAPGDVIRVSRARIADAPSEDAAALPVQTEAHVSQVSR
;
A
#
# COMPACT_ATOMS: atom_id res chain seq x y z
N MET A 1 44.14 -12.23 63.45
CA MET A 1 44.11 -11.23 64.54
C MET A 1 42.68 -10.67 64.54
N TYR A 2 41.78 -11.26 65.34
CA TYR A 2 41.34 -10.71 66.64
C TYR A 2 40.73 -9.31 66.47
N MET A 3 39.57 -8.91 66.99
CA MET A 3 38.58 -9.43 67.94
C MET A 3 37.46 -8.35 67.85
N ASN A 4 36.20 -8.68 67.55
CA ASN A 4 35.12 -8.88 68.53
C ASN A 4 34.53 -7.58 69.14
N LEU A 5 33.22 -7.36 68.96
CA LEU A 5 32.19 -7.29 70.04
C LEU A 5 30.99 -6.38 69.68
N LEU A 6 29.86 -7.06 69.39
CA LEU A 6 28.54 -6.93 70.04
C LEU A 6 28.17 -5.59 70.72
N ARG A 7 26.95 -5.10 70.42
CA ARG A 7 25.85 -5.11 71.41
C ARG A 7 24.47 -4.80 70.82
N LEU A 8 23.52 -5.63 71.25
CA LEU A 8 22.07 -5.57 71.10
C LEU A 8 21.45 -4.31 71.73
N ARG A 9 20.27 -3.89 71.23
CA ARG A 9 19.14 -3.42 72.05
C ARG A 9 17.80 -3.38 71.28
N ARG A 10 16.86 -4.25 71.69
CA ARG A 10 15.38 -4.07 71.69
C ARG A 10 14.97 -4.00 73.19
N PRO A 11 13.71 -3.74 73.58
CA PRO A 11 12.64 -2.83 73.12
C PRO A 11 12.15 -1.94 74.30
N PRO A 12 10.91 -1.41 74.31
CA PRO A 12 9.93 -2.03 75.21
C PRO A 12 8.52 -2.20 74.63
N ARG A 13 7.82 -3.15 75.25
CA ARG A 13 6.42 -3.54 75.07
C ARG A 13 5.50 -2.60 75.84
N VAL A 14 4.29 -2.37 75.35
CA VAL A 14 3.13 -2.11 76.21
C VAL A 14 2.06 -3.14 75.90
N SER A 15 1.57 -3.72 76.99
CA SER A 15 0.63 -4.83 77.11
C SER A 15 -0.65 -4.31 77.77
N PHE A 16 -1.83 -4.76 77.33
CA PHE A 16 -3.02 -4.94 78.18
C PHE A 16 -3.99 -5.90 77.42
N ARG A 17 -4.00 -7.20 77.75
CA ARG A 17 -4.98 -7.90 78.63
C ARG A 17 -6.44 -7.57 78.25
N ALA A 18 -7.12 -8.41 77.45
CA ALA A 18 -7.71 -9.72 77.78
C ALA A 18 -8.74 -9.67 78.92
N THR A 19 -10.02 -9.85 78.58
CA THR A 19 -10.97 -10.68 79.34
C THR A 19 -11.95 -11.33 78.37
N SER A 20 -11.99 -12.65 78.41
CA SER A 20 -12.99 -13.53 77.81
C SER A 20 -14.18 -13.67 78.76
N VAL A 21 -15.31 -14.19 78.26
CA VAL A 21 -16.07 -15.36 78.79
C VAL A 21 -17.50 -15.36 78.18
N ILE A 22 -17.80 -16.20 77.19
CA ILE A 22 -18.40 -17.57 77.21
C ILE A 22 -19.89 -17.55 76.76
N SER A 23 -20.08 -18.10 75.55
CA SER A 23 -21.04 -19.16 75.15
C SER A 23 -22.56 -18.96 75.24
N ALA A 24 -23.23 -19.09 74.08
CA ALA A 24 -24.46 -19.88 73.95
C ALA A 24 -24.78 -20.21 72.48
N LEU A 25 -24.43 -21.44 72.09
CA LEU A 25 -25.21 -22.40 71.31
C LEU A 25 -26.49 -21.89 70.59
N VAL A 26 -26.46 -21.79 69.25
CA VAL A 26 -27.58 -22.16 68.39
C VAL A 26 -27.02 -22.91 67.17
N LEU A 27 -27.10 -24.23 67.21
CA LEU A 27 -27.24 -25.06 66.02
C LEU A 27 -28.60 -24.70 65.40
N LEU A 28 -28.60 -24.08 64.22
CA LEU A 28 -29.74 -24.20 63.32
C LEU A 28 -29.29 -24.90 62.04
N ALA A 29 -29.86 -26.09 61.91
CA ALA A 29 -30.04 -26.94 60.75
C ALA A 29 -29.80 -26.28 59.38
N GLY A 30 -29.15 -27.06 58.52
CA GLY A 30 -28.94 -26.74 57.14
C GLY A 30 -30.23 -26.54 56.36
N ALA A 31 -30.21 -25.50 55.55
CA ALA A 31 -30.75 -25.55 54.21
C ALA A 31 -29.63 -25.02 53.32
N ALA A 32 -28.74 -25.92 52.88
CA ALA A 32 -28.07 -25.67 51.62
C ALA A 32 -29.20 -25.66 50.59
N SER A 33 -29.64 -24.47 50.18
CA SER A 33 -30.40 -24.35 48.95
C SER A 33 -29.58 -25.07 47.89
N PRO A 34 -30.12 -26.06 47.17
CA PRO A 34 -29.44 -26.53 45.98
C PRO A 34 -29.20 -25.27 45.14
N ALA A 35 -27.95 -25.06 44.73
CA ALA A 35 -27.67 -24.16 43.64
C ALA A 35 -28.44 -24.74 42.45
N LEU A 36 -29.65 -24.21 42.23
CA LEU A 36 -30.34 -24.36 40.97
C LEU A 36 -29.37 -23.78 39.95
N ALA A 37 -28.82 -24.64 39.10
CA ALA A 37 -28.22 -24.17 37.86
C ALA A 37 -29.26 -23.25 37.23
N ASP A 38 -28.90 -21.99 36.98
CA ASP A 38 -29.78 -21.02 36.35
C ASP A 38 -29.99 -21.52 34.92
N SER A 39 -31.08 -22.26 34.74
CA SER A 39 -31.42 -22.95 33.51
C SER A 39 -32.01 -21.93 32.55
N ALA A 40 -31.13 -21.20 31.89
CA ALA A 40 -31.53 -20.18 30.92
C ALA A 40 -32.30 -20.84 29.76
N PRO A 41 -33.45 -20.28 29.35
CA PRO A 41 -34.21 -20.80 28.21
C PRO A 41 -33.38 -20.79 26.94
N LEU A 42 -33.58 -21.78 26.07
CA LEU A 42 -32.82 -21.90 24.82
C LEU A 42 -33.13 -20.72 23.90
N ALA A 43 -32.09 -19.95 23.57
CA ALA A 43 -32.22 -18.79 22.69
C ALA A 43 -32.67 -19.19 21.27
N PRO A 44 -33.43 -18.32 20.56
CA PRO A 44 -33.72 -18.52 19.15
C PRO A 44 -32.44 -18.70 18.33
N GLN A 45 -32.49 -19.49 17.26
CA GLN A 45 -31.35 -19.83 16.40
C GLN A 45 -30.23 -20.65 17.07
N THR A 46 -30.45 -21.16 18.29
CA THR A 46 -29.53 -22.12 18.91
C THR A 46 -29.54 -23.44 18.15
N ARG A 47 -28.35 -23.97 17.87
CA ARG A 47 -28.18 -25.29 17.25
C ARG A 47 -28.02 -26.33 18.35
N ILE A 48 -28.90 -27.32 18.33
CA ILE A 48 -28.93 -28.40 19.31
C ILE A 48 -28.74 -29.75 18.62
N ARG A 49 -28.12 -30.70 19.32
CA ARG A 49 -28.00 -32.09 18.91
C ARG A 49 -28.91 -32.94 19.76
N LEU A 50 -29.86 -33.59 19.11
CA LEU A 50 -30.78 -34.52 19.76
C LEU A 50 -30.22 -35.94 19.65
N THR A 51 -29.95 -36.57 20.78
CA THR A 51 -29.55 -37.97 20.87
C THR A 51 -30.63 -38.76 21.59
N ILE A 52 -31.16 -39.78 20.94
CA ILE A 52 -32.21 -40.65 21.49
C ILE A 52 -31.65 -42.05 21.63
N VAL A 53 -31.80 -42.62 22.82
CA VAL A 53 -31.33 -43.96 23.15
C VAL A 53 -32.46 -44.74 23.80
N GLN A 54 -32.71 -45.96 23.32
CA GLN A 54 -33.71 -46.85 23.88
C GLN A 54 -33.07 -48.10 24.48
N TRP A 55 -33.48 -48.47 25.69
CA TRP A 55 -33.19 -49.79 26.24
C TRP A 55 -34.08 -50.85 25.58
N ILE A 56 -33.48 -51.90 25.00
CA ILE A 56 -34.20 -53.02 24.39
C ILE A 56 -34.01 -54.26 25.29
N PRO A 57 -35.02 -54.63 26.11
CA PRO A 57 -34.89 -55.72 27.08
C PRO A 57 -34.59 -57.08 26.45
N SER A 58 -35.08 -57.32 25.22
CA SER A 58 -34.88 -58.58 24.50
C SER A 58 -33.44 -58.78 24.00
N LYS A 59 -32.69 -57.70 23.81
CA LYS A 59 -31.29 -57.73 23.36
C LYS A 59 -30.29 -57.41 24.49
N GLY A 60 -30.77 -56.87 25.61
CA GLY A 60 -29.94 -56.43 26.74
C GLY A 60 -29.00 -55.27 26.39
N GLN A 61 -29.36 -54.42 25.42
CA GLN A 61 -28.51 -53.35 24.88
C GLN A 61 -29.29 -52.05 24.71
N PHE A 62 -28.56 -50.94 24.74
CA PHE A 62 -29.04 -49.62 24.37
C PHE A 62 -28.85 -49.40 22.86
N GLU A 63 -29.94 -49.17 22.14
CA GLU A 63 -29.92 -48.89 20.70
C GLU A 63 -30.12 -47.39 20.46
N ARG A 64 -29.19 -46.74 19.74
CA ARG A 64 -29.29 -45.32 19.39
C ARG A 64 -30.13 -45.16 18.14
N TRP A 65 -31.02 -44.18 18.16
CA TRP A 65 -31.95 -43.93 17.06
C TRP A 65 -31.42 -42.87 16.11
N ASP A 66 -30.65 -43.29 15.10
CA ASP A 66 -29.98 -42.38 14.16
C ASP A 66 -30.95 -41.73 13.15
N GLY A 67 -32.13 -42.31 12.93
CA GLY A 67 -33.14 -41.76 12.00
C GLY A 67 -34.02 -40.64 12.58
N ILE A 68 -33.96 -40.41 13.89
CA ILE A 68 -34.74 -39.38 14.60
C ILE A 68 -33.82 -38.42 15.36
N GLY A 69 -32.66 -38.91 15.81
CA GLY A 69 -31.57 -38.07 16.31
C GLY A 69 -30.93 -37.26 15.18
N GLY A 70 -30.26 -36.18 15.54
CA GLY A 70 -29.63 -35.28 14.57
C GLY A 70 -29.46 -33.86 15.09
N ASP A 71 -28.99 -32.99 14.21
CA ASP A 71 -28.76 -31.58 14.51
C ASP A 71 -29.99 -30.77 14.10
N TYR A 72 -30.57 -30.06 15.05
CA TYR A 72 -31.77 -29.26 14.88
C TYR A 72 -31.48 -27.81 15.29
N THR A 73 -32.17 -26.85 14.66
CA THR A 73 -32.03 -25.43 14.99
C THR A 73 -33.35 -24.91 15.53
N VAL A 74 -33.29 -24.16 16.63
CA VAL A 74 -34.45 -23.46 17.18
C VAL A 74 -34.82 -22.31 16.24
N SER A 75 -36.07 -22.27 15.77
CA SER A 75 -36.55 -21.16 14.93
C SER A 75 -36.70 -19.84 15.71
N ASP A 76 -36.86 -18.71 15.02
CA ASP A 76 -37.07 -17.38 15.64
C ASP A 76 -38.32 -17.34 16.55
N ALA A 77 -39.32 -18.19 16.27
CA ALA A 77 -40.52 -18.35 17.07
C ALA A 77 -40.32 -19.26 18.31
N GLY A 78 -39.09 -19.68 18.62
CA GLY A 78 -38.79 -20.57 19.73
C GLY A 78 -39.33 -21.99 19.54
N VAL A 79 -39.45 -22.44 18.28
CA VAL A 79 -39.97 -23.78 17.94
C VAL A 79 -38.88 -24.63 17.32
N VAL A 80 -38.75 -25.88 17.77
CA VAL A 80 -37.93 -26.91 17.14
C VAL A 80 -38.84 -27.83 16.33
N SER A 81 -38.55 -27.98 15.04
CA SER A 81 -39.29 -28.86 14.15
C SER A 81 -38.63 -30.22 14.06
N LEU A 82 -39.29 -31.24 14.60
CA LEU A 82 -38.81 -32.62 14.58
C LEU A 82 -39.63 -33.43 13.56
N PRO A 83 -39.00 -34.24 12.67
CA PRO A 83 -39.67 -34.96 11.58
C PRO A 83 -40.89 -35.80 11.99
N PHE A 84 -40.89 -36.37 13.20
CA PHE A 84 -41.95 -37.26 13.69
C PHE A 84 -42.83 -36.67 14.81
N LEU A 85 -42.35 -35.63 15.50
CA LEU A 85 -43.07 -34.98 16.61
C LEU A 85 -43.72 -33.65 16.22
N GLY A 86 -43.43 -33.15 15.03
CA GLY A 86 -43.91 -31.85 14.56
C GLY A 86 -43.21 -30.68 15.27
N ALA A 87 -43.87 -29.53 15.27
CA ALA A 87 -43.42 -28.32 15.92
C ALA A 87 -43.53 -28.44 17.45
N LEU A 88 -42.39 -28.34 18.14
CA LEU A 88 -42.32 -28.29 19.61
C LEU A 88 -41.90 -26.90 20.06
N SER A 89 -42.68 -26.28 20.94
CA SER A 89 -42.34 -24.99 21.54
C SER A 89 -41.31 -25.17 22.66
N VAL A 90 -40.22 -24.42 22.57
CA VAL A 90 -39.05 -24.45 23.46
C VAL A 90 -39.00 -23.23 24.39
N GLY A 91 -39.79 -22.19 24.11
CA GLY A 91 -39.54 -20.83 24.61
C GLY A 91 -39.34 -20.63 26.12
N ASN A 92 -40.05 -21.39 26.98
CA ASN A 92 -39.88 -21.31 28.44
C ASN A 92 -39.36 -22.61 29.05
N LEU A 93 -39.02 -23.61 28.23
CA LEU A 93 -38.57 -24.91 28.71
C LEU A 93 -37.05 -24.89 28.86
N ASP A 94 -36.58 -25.34 30.01
CA ASP A 94 -35.17 -25.66 30.17
C ASP A 94 -34.78 -26.89 29.33
N ASN A 95 -33.49 -27.10 29.11
CA ASN A 95 -32.95 -28.28 28.45
C ASN A 95 -33.47 -29.59 29.08
N GLU A 96 -33.55 -29.67 30.42
CA GLU A 96 -34.07 -30.84 31.13
C GLU A 96 -35.59 -31.03 30.93
N GLU A 97 -36.35 -29.95 30.88
CA GLU A 97 -37.80 -30.00 30.66
C GLU A 97 -38.11 -30.36 29.21
N LEU A 98 -37.33 -29.83 28.26
CA LEU A 98 -37.45 -30.13 26.84
C LEU A 98 -37.12 -31.60 26.54
N THR A 99 -36.06 -32.14 27.15
CA THR A 99 -35.72 -33.57 27.01
C THR A 99 -36.82 -34.47 27.54
N SER A 100 -37.41 -34.15 28.71
CA SER A 100 -38.54 -34.89 29.29
C SER A 100 -39.79 -34.83 28.41
N GLU A 101 -40.13 -33.65 27.89
CA GLU A 101 -41.31 -33.44 27.03
C GLU A 101 -41.16 -34.19 25.70
N ILE A 102 -39.98 -34.14 25.09
CA ILE A 102 -39.66 -34.92 23.89
C ILE A 102 -39.80 -36.42 24.19
N GLY A 103 -39.22 -36.90 25.30
CA GLY A 103 -39.32 -38.31 25.71
C GLY A 103 -40.76 -38.80 25.87
N LYS A 104 -41.62 -38.02 26.54
CA LYS A 104 -43.05 -38.33 26.72
C LYS A 104 -43.81 -38.36 25.40
N ARG A 105 -43.58 -37.38 24.52
CA ARG A 105 -44.23 -37.32 23.20
C ARG A 105 -43.79 -38.46 22.29
N LEU A 106 -42.50 -38.83 22.31
CA LEU A 106 -41.98 -40.02 21.62
C LEU A 106 -42.63 -41.30 22.16
N GLN A 107 -42.75 -41.45 23.48
CA GLN A 107 -43.40 -42.61 24.10
C GLN A 107 -44.85 -42.76 23.62
N ALA A 108 -45.63 -41.68 23.66
CA ALA A 108 -47.04 -41.68 23.29
C ALA A 108 -47.27 -41.93 21.79
N LYS A 109 -46.43 -41.37 20.92
CA LYS A 109 -46.54 -41.53 19.46
C LYS A 109 -46.04 -42.88 18.96
N MET A 110 -45.01 -43.44 19.60
CA MET A 110 -44.39 -44.71 19.20
C MET A 110 -44.93 -45.93 19.97
N GLY A 111 -45.86 -45.74 20.90
CA GLY A 111 -46.49 -46.82 21.67
C GLY A 111 -45.51 -47.60 22.56
N LEU A 112 -44.48 -46.93 23.08
CA LEU A 112 -43.41 -47.57 23.83
C LEU A 112 -43.83 -47.85 25.28
N ALA A 113 -43.44 -49.03 25.80
CA ALA A 113 -43.71 -49.41 27.19
C ALA A 113 -43.00 -48.49 28.22
N GLN A 114 -41.86 -47.92 27.84
CA GLN A 114 -41.09 -46.96 28.65
C GLN A 114 -40.60 -45.81 27.76
N ALA A 115 -40.47 -44.61 28.33
CA ALA A 115 -39.94 -43.46 27.61
C ALA A 115 -38.48 -43.71 27.22
N PRO A 116 -38.08 -43.41 25.97
CA PRO A 116 -36.68 -43.47 25.57
C PRO A 116 -35.87 -42.39 26.29
N ALA A 117 -34.58 -42.65 26.54
CA ALA A 117 -33.69 -41.66 27.09
C ALA A 117 -33.33 -40.65 26.00
N VAL A 118 -33.61 -39.37 26.25
CA VAL A 118 -33.37 -38.27 25.31
C VAL A 118 -32.35 -37.33 25.94
N THR A 119 -31.28 -37.02 25.20
CA THR A 119 -30.26 -36.04 25.58
C THR A 119 -30.18 -34.96 24.51
N ILE A 120 -30.10 -33.70 24.94
CA ILE A 120 -29.94 -32.54 24.06
C ILE A 120 -28.64 -31.83 24.44
N ASP A 121 -27.71 -31.78 23.49
CA ASP A 121 -26.45 -31.05 23.63
C ASP A 121 -26.51 -29.78 22.79
N ILE A 122 -26.12 -28.64 23.37
CA ILE A 122 -26.06 -27.37 22.64
C ILE A 122 -24.75 -27.34 21.88
N LEU A 123 -24.83 -27.27 20.55
CA LEU A 123 -23.66 -27.25 19.67
C LEU A 123 -23.11 -25.83 19.52
N ASP A 124 -23.98 -24.89 19.14
CA ASP A 124 -23.61 -23.50 18.89
C ASP A 124 -24.75 -22.58 19.34
N TYR A 125 -24.38 -21.52 20.05
CA TYR A 125 -25.27 -20.37 20.28
C TYR A 125 -25.11 -19.34 19.14
N PRO A 126 -26.14 -18.52 18.89
CA PRO A 126 -26.02 -17.36 18.00
C PRO A 126 -24.86 -16.46 18.38
N SER A 127 -24.08 -16.03 17.39
CA SER A 127 -22.99 -15.06 17.57
C SER A 127 -23.53 -13.72 18.10
N ILE A 128 -22.69 -13.01 18.84
CA ILE A 128 -22.89 -11.59 19.17
C ILE A 128 -22.21 -10.72 18.11
N TYR A 129 -22.61 -9.45 18.02
CA TYR A 129 -22.01 -8.49 17.10
C TYR A 129 -21.45 -7.30 17.86
N VAL A 130 -20.18 -6.97 17.64
CA VAL A 130 -19.54 -5.81 18.27
C VAL A 130 -19.27 -4.75 17.19
N VAL A 131 -19.73 -3.53 17.40
CA VAL A 131 -19.60 -2.40 16.48
C VAL A 131 -19.24 -1.11 17.20
N GLY A 132 -18.64 -0.16 16.49
CA GLY A 132 -18.28 1.16 17.02
C GLY A 132 -16.78 1.32 17.26
N ASP A 133 -16.40 1.99 18.36
CA ASP A 133 -15.02 2.41 18.67
C ASP A 133 -14.12 1.27 19.17
N VAL A 134 -14.09 0.16 18.43
CA VAL A 134 -13.29 -1.05 18.69
C VAL A 134 -12.27 -1.28 17.58
N VAL A 135 -11.21 -2.05 17.87
CA VAL A 135 -10.16 -2.34 16.87
C VAL A 135 -10.67 -3.19 15.71
N ALA A 136 -11.47 -4.21 15.99
CA ALA A 136 -12.07 -5.08 14.99
C ALA A 136 -13.59 -5.18 15.21
N PRO A 137 -14.43 -4.46 14.47
CA PRO A 137 -15.87 -4.66 14.50
C PRO A 137 -16.25 -5.93 13.71
N GLY A 138 -17.21 -6.71 14.20
CA GLY A 138 -17.60 -7.96 13.55
C GLY A 138 -18.48 -8.89 14.39
N GLU A 139 -18.69 -10.10 13.87
CA GLU A 139 -19.38 -11.19 14.57
C GLU A 139 -18.41 -11.99 15.45
N TYR A 140 -18.86 -12.36 16.66
CA TYR A 140 -18.08 -13.11 17.63
C TYR A 140 -18.91 -14.25 18.21
N LYS A 141 -18.30 -15.44 18.31
CA LYS A 141 -18.99 -16.62 18.86
C LYS A 141 -19.36 -16.39 20.33
N PHE A 142 -20.62 -16.59 20.65
CA PHE A 142 -21.11 -16.49 22.02
C PHE A 142 -20.70 -17.71 22.86
N ARG A 143 -20.45 -17.48 24.15
CA ARG A 143 -20.26 -18.51 25.18
C ARG A 143 -21.04 -18.12 26.42
N SER A 144 -21.51 -19.10 27.18
CA SER A 144 -22.21 -18.82 28.44
C SER A 144 -21.34 -18.02 29.41
N GLY A 145 -21.91 -17.02 30.06
CA GLY A 145 -21.21 -16.09 30.96
C GLY A 145 -20.38 -15.01 30.26
N LEU A 146 -20.57 -14.78 28.95
CA LEU A 146 -19.83 -13.76 28.21
C LEU A 146 -20.24 -12.34 28.65
N SER A 147 -19.29 -11.53 29.12
CA SER A 147 -19.55 -10.14 29.48
C SER A 147 -19.23 -9.14 28.36
N VAL A 148 -19.73 -7.91 28.49
CA VAL A 148 -19.38 -6.80 27.60
C VAL A 148 -17.85 -6.59 27.53
N LEU A 149 -17.15 -6.61 28.67
CA LEU A 149 -15.68 -6.47 28.69
C LEU A 149 -14.98 -7.60 27.93
N GLN A 150 -15.45 -8.85 28.08
CA GLN A 150 -14.89 -9.98 27.33
C GLN A 150 -15.14 -9.83 25.83
N SER A 151 -16.32 -9.35 25.42
CA SER A 151 -16.60 -9.04 24.00
C SER A 151 -15.69 -7.93 23.46
N LEU A 152 -15.41 -6.89 24.26
CA LEU A 152 -14.48 -5.82 23.91
C LEU A 152 -13.04 -6.34 23.77
N ALA A 153 -12.63 -7.26 24.65
CA ALA A 153 -11.33 -7.90 24.54
C ALA A 153 -11.23 -8.78 23.28
N MET A 154 -12.28 -9.52 22.95
CA MET A 154 -12.36 -10.32 21.71
C MET A 154 -12.32 -9.45 20.45
N SER A 155 -12.85 -8.22 20.50
CA SER A 155 -12.75 -7.24 19.41
C SER A 155 -11.41 -6.48 19.35
N GLY A 156 -10.42 -6.90 20.12
CA GLY A 156 -9.08 -6.28 20.15
C GLY A 156 -8.98 -5.02 21.02
N GLY A 157 -9.97 -4.74 21.86
CA GLY A 157 -10.01 -3.58 22.74
C GLY A 157 -10.52 -2.29 22.07
N PRO A 158 -10.46 -1.16 22.78
CA PRO A 158 -10.91 0.13 22.26
C PRO A 158 -9.96 0.66 21.19
N LEU A 159 -10.51 1.27 20.14
CA LEU A 159 -9.75 1.82 19.01
C LEU A 159 -8.81 2.96 19.45
N ARG A 160 -7.49 2.78 19.37
CA ARG A 160 -6.52 3.83 19.72
C ARG A 160 -6.26 4.79 18.55
N ALA A 161 -7.15 5.76 18.35
CA ALA A 161 -7.04 6.77 17.27
C ALA A 161 -5.67 7.49 17.24
N ALA A 162 -5.10 7.81 18.42
CA ALA A 162 -3.80 8.49 18.53
C ALA A 162 -2.63 7.68 17.92
N ALA A 163 -2.63 6.35 18.08
CA ALA A 163 -1.56 5.50 17.55
C ALA A 163 -1.61 5.38 16.01
N LEU A 164 -2.82 5.33 15.44
CA LEU A 164 -3.02 5.31 13.98
C LEU A 164 -2.58 6.64 13.35
N GLN A 165 -2.92 7.77 13.97
CA GLN A 165 -2.49 9.10 13.52
C GLN A 165 -0.97 9.25 13.57
N GLN A 166 -0.33 8.90 14.69
CA GLN A 166 1.14 9.01 14.80
C GLN A 166 1.87 8.19 13.72
N SER A 167 1.38 7.00 13.39
CA SER A 167 1.92 6.19 12.29
C SER A 167 1.77 6.89 10.93
N GLN A 168 0.61 7.50 10.68
CA GLN A 168 0.35 8.24 9.45
C GLN A 168 1.22 9.49 9.34
N THR A 169 1.40 10.26 10.41
CA THR A 169 2.32 11.41 10.45
C THR A 169 3.75 11.00 10.11
N ILE A 170 4.25 9.90 10.71
CA ILE A 170 5.60 9.39 10.44
C ILE A 170 5.74 8.98 8.97
N ARG A 171 4.72 8.32 8.40
CA ARG A 171 4.71 7.95 6.98
C ARG A 171 4.76 9.18 6.07
N LEU A 172 3.86 10.15 6.28
CA LEU A 172 3.81 11.38 5.48
C LEU A 172 5.12 12.18 5.59
N ALA A 173 5.72 12.26 6.77
CA ALA A 173 7.02 12.89 6.96
C ALA A 173 8.15 12.13 6.27
N GLY A 174 8.08 10.79 6.22
CA GLY A 174 8.99 9.94 5.45
C GLY A 174 8.86 10.19 3.94
N ASP A 175 7.65 10.16 3.41
CA ASP A 175 7.34 10.43 2.01
C ASP A 175 7.83 11.82 1.58
N LEU A 176 7.66 12.84 2.45
CA LEU A 176 8.12 14.19 2.16
C LEU A 176 9.64 14.27 2.01
N ARG A 177 10.41 13.61 2.89
CA ARG A 177 11.87 13.53 2.77
C ARG A 177 12.31 12.83 1.49
N GLU A 178 11.62 11.77 1.09
CA GLU A 178 11.91 11.08 -0.18
C GLU A 178 11.67 12.00 -1.39
N ILE A 179 10.58 12.77 -1.36
CA ILE A 179 10.25 13.74 -2.41
C ILE A 179 11.31 14.85 -2.45
N ASP A 180 11.75 15.37 -1.30
CA ASP A 180 12.78 16.41 -1.22
C ASP A 180 14.13 15.91 -1.77
N HIS A 181 14.54 14.68 -1.46
CA HIS A 181 15.73 14.07 -2.07
C HIS A 181 15.59 13.90 -3.59
N SER A 182 14.39 13.54 -4.05
CA SER A 182 14.10 13.41 -5.49
C SER A 182 14.12 14.76 -6.21
N LEU A 183 13.60 15.82 -5.57
CA LEU A 183 13.67 17.20 -6.04
C LEU A 183 15.12 17.66 -6.15
N LEU A 184 15.94 17.38 -5.14
CA LEU A 184 17.37 17.72 -5.15
C LEU A 184 18.09 17.04 -6.31
N ARG A 185 17.89 15.73 -6.52
CA ARG A 185 18.42 14.98 -7.67
C ARG A 185 17.99 15.59 -9.00
N SER A 186 16.70 15.86 -9.16
CA SER A 186 16.14 16.45 -10.37
C SER A 186 16.72 17.84 -10.65
N SER A 187 16.86 18.67 -9.62
CA SER A 187 17.45 20.02 -9.73
C SER A 187 18.92 19.99 -10.12
N ALA A 188 19.72 19.08 -9.55
CA ALA A 188 21.13 18.93 -9.89
C ALA A 188 21.31 18.46 -11.34
N LYS A 189 20.50 17.48 -11.77
CA LYS A 189 20.48 17.01 -13.16
C LYS A 189 20.06 18.12 -14.12
N LEU A 190 19.04 18.91 -13.78
CA LEU A 190 18.60 20.05 -14.57
C LEU A 190 19.70 21.11 -14.69
N ALA A 191 20.40 21.43 -13.61
CA ALA A 191 21.53 22.36 -13.62
C ALA A 191 22.66 21.89 -14.55
N ARG A 192 23.01 20.59 -14.51
CA ARG A 192 23.95 19.99 -15.46
C ARG A 192 23.47 20.17 -16.90
N LEU A 193 22.23 19.79 -17.20
CA LEU A 193 21.69 19.86 -18.55
C LEU A 193 21.59 21.29 -19.09
N GLN A 194 21.21 22.25 -18.26
CA GLN A 194 21.20 23.67 -18.62
C GLN A 194 22.61 24.19 -18.89
N THR A 195 23.60 23.76 -18.11
CA THR A 195 25.02 24.08 -18.33
C THR A 195 25.52 23.49 -19.65
N GLU A 196 25.18 22.23 -19.95
CA GLU A 196 25.47 21.57 -21.23
C GLU A 196 24.83 22.30 -22.41
N MET A 197 23.58 22.73 -22.26
CA MET A 197 22.85 23.47 -23.29
C MET A 197 23.44 24.86 -23.56
N ALA A 198 23.95 25.52 -22.52
CA ALA A 198 24.61 26.82 -22.62
C ALA A 198 26.07 26.73 -23.13
N GLY A 199 26.67 25.52 -23.17
CA GLY A 199 28.07 25.33 -23.53
C GLY A 199 29.06 25.86 -22.49
N ALA A 200 28.64 26.02 -21.24
CA ALA A 200 29.52 26.47 -20.15
C ALA A 200 30.51 25.36 -19.73
N LYS A 201 31.67 25.73 -19.18
CA LYS A 201 32.74 24.78 -18.81
C LYS A 201 32.59 24.18 -17.40
N GLU A 202 31.82 24.82 -16.54
CA GLU A 202 31.63 24.41 -15.15
C GLU A 202 30.17 24.48 -14.77
N ILE A 203 29.74 23.50 -13.96
CA ILE A 203 28.39 23.45 -13.41
C ILE A 203 28.38 24.22 -12.10
N VAL A 204 27.39 25.11 -11.97
CA VAL A 204 27.06 25.78 -10.71
C VAL A 204 25.80 25.13 -10.16
N PHE A 205 25.86 24.68 -8.91
CA PHE A 205 24.72 24.11 -8.20
C PHE A 205 24.25 25.08 -7.11
N ASP A 206 22.95 25.07 -6.85
CA ASP A 206 22.37 25.82 -5.75
C ASP A 206 22.78 25.20 -4.40
N GLN A 207 22.87 26.04 -3.37
CA GLN A 207 23.20 25.58 -2.02
C GLN A 207 22.02 24.82 -1.40
N PRO A 208 22.20 23.54 -1.03
CA PRO A 208 21.15 22.76 -0.40
C PRO A 208 20.97 23.17 1.08
N PRO A 209 19.82 22.81 1.68
CA PRO A 209 19.61 22.93 3.12
C PRO A 209 20.72 22.24 3.93
N ALA A 210 21.00 22.75 5.14
CA ALA A 210 22.08 22.23 5.98
C ALA A 210 21.97 20.73 6.30
N ALA A 211 20.73 20.23 6.45
CA ALA A 211 20.45 18.83 6.76
C ALA A 211 20.92 17.86 5.66
N ASP A 212 20.86 18.28 4.40
CA ASP A 212 21.06 17.39 3.25
C ASP A 212 22.42 17.60 2.56
N ARG A 213 23.30 18.43 3.13
CA ARG A 213 24.59 18.79 2.50
C ARG A 213 25.43 17.58 2.12
N GLN A 214 25.54 16.59 2.99
CA GLN A 214 26.37 15.41 2.72
C GLN A 214 25.82 14.60 1.53
N TYR A 215 24.49 14.43 1.48
CA TYR A 215 23.81 13.76 0.38
C TYR A 215 23.93 14.55 -0.94
N ALA A 216 23.70 15.86 -0.86
CA ALA A 216 23.84 16.78 -1.98
C ALA A 216 25.26 16.78 -2.56
N GLU A 217 26.29 16.78 -1.71
CA GLU A 217 27.67 16.78 -2.18
C GLU A 217 28.00 15.51 -2.97
N SER A 218 27.59 14.33 -2.48
CA SER A 218 27.77 13.09 -3.25
C SER A 218 27.09 13.14 -4.63
N LEU A 219 25.85 13.64 -4.68
CA LEU A 219 25.08 13.81 -5.90
C LEU A 219 25.75 14.81 -6.86
N TYR A 220 26.24 15.94 -6.35
CA TYR A 220 26.90 16.96 -7.16
C TYR A 220 28.22 16.44 -7.76
N GLN A 221 28.97 15.61 -7.03
CA GLN A 221 30.16 14.96 -7.58
C GLN A 221 29.79 13.98 -8.70
N GLU A 222 28.74 13.18 -8.53
CA GLU A 222 28.22 12.28 -9.59
C GLU A 222 27.86 13.08 -10.86
N GLU A 223 27.09 14.17 -10.73
CA GLU A 223 26.71 15.00 -11.87
C GLU A 223 27.92 15.68 -12.55
N ARG A 224 28.94 16.11 -11.77
CA ARG A 224 30.20 16.64 -12.32
C ARG A 224 30.96 15.60 -13.13
N VAL A 225 30.99 14.34 -12.67
CA VAL A 225 31.64 13.24 -13.40
C VAL A 225 30.92 12.96 -14.71
N ILE A 226 29.59 12.88 -14.69
CA ILE A 226 28.77 12.67 -15.89
C ILE A 226 28.99 13.80 -16.91
N PHE A 227 28.96 15.05 -16.45
CA PHE A 227 29.18 16.22 -17.29
C PHE A 227 30.55 16.19 -17.98
N LYS A 228 31.63 15.95 -17.22
CA LYS A 228 32.99 15.83 -17.77
C LYS A 228 33.10 14.67 -18.76
N ALA A 229 32.51 13.52 -18.45
CA ALA A 229 32.52 12.36 -19.32
C ALA A 229 31.81 12.65 -20.65
N ARG A 230 30.63 13.29 -20.61
CA ARG A 230 29.87 13.70 -21.81
C ARG A 230 30.63 14.73 -22.64
N ALA A 231 31.22 15.75 -22.01
CA ALA A 231 32.02 16.77 -22.70
C ALA A 231 33.24 16.15 -23.39
N ASN A 232 33.97 15.26 -22.69
CA ASN A 232 35.13 14.57 -23.24
C ASN A 232 34.78 13.63 -24.40
N ALA A 233 33.61 12.99 -24.36
CA ALA A 233 33.15 12.12 -25.45
C ALA A 233 32.90 12.93 -26.74
N LEU A 234 32.21 14.07 -26.62
CA LEU A 234 31.96 14.98 -27.74
C LEU A 234 33.27 15.54 -28.31
N ASP A 235 34.17 15.99 -27.44
CA ASP A 235 35.47 16.52 -27.83
C ASP A 235 36.30 15.49 -28.61
N LYS A 236 36.41 14.25 -28.11
CA LYS A 236 37.11 13.17 -28.81
C LYS A 236 36.53 12.87 -30.19
N GLN A 237 35.20 12.85 -30.32
CA GLN A 237 34.53 12.63 -31.60
C GLN A 237 34.79 13.80 -32.57
N SER A 238 34.71 15.03 -32.08
CA SER A 238 35.02 16.24 -32.86
C SER A 238 36.47 16.23 -33.35
N VAL A 239 37.43 15.93 -32.47
CA VAL A 239 38.86 15.84 -32.81
C VAL A 239 39.10 14.75 -33.85
N ALA A 240 38.54 13.56 -33.68
CA ALA A 240 38.71 12.46 -34.64
C ALA A 240 38.18 12.82 -36.05
N LEU A 241 37.02 13.47 -36.15
CA LEU A 241 36.47 13.94 -37.43
C LEU A 241 37.31 15.08 -38.03
N ALA A 242 37.82 15.99 -37.21
CA ALA A 242 38.70 17.06 -37.66
C ALA A 242 40.03 16.51 -38.21
N GLU A 243 40.63 15.53 -37.54
CA GLU A 243 41.84 14.84 -37.99
C GLU A 243 41.60 14.09 -39.31
N LEU A 244 40.47 13.38 -39.45
CA LEU A 244 40.09 12.73 -40.70
C LEU A 244 39.94 13.73 -41.85
N ARG A 245 39.28 14.87 -41.62
CA ARG A 245 39.16 15.92 -42.62
C ARG A 245 40.53 16.45 -43.05
N ASN A 246 41.44 16.66 -42.10
CA ASN A 246 42.79 17.13 -42.38
C ASN A 246 43.60 16.09 -43.19
N LEU A 247 43.47 14.80 -42.86
CA LEU A 247 44.08 13.70 -43.63
C LEU A 247 43.58 13.67 -45.07
N LEU A 248 42.26 13.77 -45.28
CA LEU A 248 41.65 13.81 -46.62
C LEU A 248 42.11 15.05 -47.41
N THR A 249 42.30 16.18 -46.73
CA THR A 249 42.82 17.41 -47.36
C THR A 249 44.24 17.19 -47.86
N ALA A 250 45.12 16.64 -47.01
CA ALA A 250 46.49 16.30 -47.41
C ALA A 250 46.53 15.27 -48.55
N GLU A 251 45.62 14.29 -48.57
CA GLU A 251 45.50 13.34 -49.67
C GLU A 251 45.14 14.04 -51.00
N ILE A 252 44.15 14.94 -50.99
CA ILE A 252 43.77 15.73 -52.16
C ILE A 252 44.93 16.58 -52.64
N ASP A 253 45.66 17.24 -51.74
CA ASP A 253 46.81 18.07 -52.10
C ASP A 253 47.87 17.24 -52.85
N THR A 254 48.14 16.00 -52.39
CA THR A 254 49.07 15.11 -53.10
C THR A 254 48.54 14.64 -54.46
N LEU A 255 47.23 14.44 -54.60
CA LEU A 255 46.61 14.08 -55.87
C LEU A 255 46.62 15.27 -56.85
N GLU A 256 46.44 16.50 -56.37
CA GLU A 256 46.53 17.72 -57.16
C GLU A 256 47.96 17.93 -57.70
N GLU A 257 48.99 17.65 -56.90
CA GLU A 257 50.38 17.69 -57.38
C GLU A 257 50.66 16.59 -58.43
N LYS A 258 50.13 15.37 -58.24
CA LYS A 258 50.21 14.31 -59.25
C LYS A 258 49.47 14.68 -60.55
N LEU A 259 48.32 15.35 -60.43
CA LEU A 259 47.52 15.81 -61.56
C LEU A 259 48.32 16.82 -62.39
N LYS A 260 48.97 17.77 -61.73
CA LYS A 260 49.86 18.74 -62.38
C LYS A 260 51.02 18.06 -63.12
N GLY A 261 51.67 17.07 -62.50
CA GLY A 261 52.72 16.30 -63.19
C GLY A 261 52.20 15.49 -64.38
N SER A 262 50.94 15.01 -64.33
CA SER A 262 50.28 14.37 -65.47
C SER A 262 50.00 15.37 -66.60
N ASP A 263 49.56 16.58 -66.27
CA ASP A 263 49.34 17.67 -67.23
C ASP A 263 50.65 18.06 -67.95
N ASP A 264 51.76 18.18 -67.21
CA ASP A 264 53.09 18.47 -67.79
C ASP A 264 53.54 17.37 -68.77
N ASN A 265 53.32 16.09 -68.43
CA ASN A 265 53.63 14.95 -69.30
C ASN A 265 52.78 14.94 -70.58
N ILE A 266 51.48 15.26 -70.46
CA ILE A 266 50.57 15.39 -71.60
C ILE A 266 51.07 16.48 -72.54
N GLN A 267 51.40 17.66 -72.01
CA GLN A 267 51.91 18.78 -72.80
C GLN A 267 53.20 18.39 -73.55
N SER A 268 54.16 17.76 -72.86
CA SER A 268 55.42 17.31 -73.48
C SER A 268 55.20 16.33 -74.62
N VAL A 269 54.31 15.35 -74.45
CA VAL A 269 53.97 14.37 -75.51
C VAL A 269 53.22 15.03 -76.66
N GLU A 270 52.35 16.01 -76.40
CA GLU A 270 51.64 16.78 -77.43
C GLU A 270 52.61 17.60 -78.30
N GLU A 271 53.59 18.26 -77.69
CA GLU A 271 54.65 18.99 -78.40
C GLU A 271 55.51 18.07 -79.28
N GLN A 272 55.90 16.90 -78.74
CA GLN A 272 56.62 15.86 -79.50
C GLN A 272 55.78 15.32 -80.66
N LEU A 273 54.49 15.02 -80.42
CA LEU A 273 53.58 14.52 -81.43
C LEU A 273 53.40 15.53 -82.57
N THR A 274 53.29 16.82 -82.24
CA THR A 274 53.20 17.89 -83.22
C THR A 274 54.45 17.92 -84.10
N SER A 275 55.63 17.84 -83.49
CA SER A 275 56.91 17.79 -84.21
C SER A 275 57.00 16.56 -85.12
N VAL A 276 56.70 15.37 -84.59
CA VAL A 276 56.74 14.10 -85.35
C VAL A 276 55.73 14.10 -86.50
N LYS A 277 54.51 14.64 -86.31
CA LYS A 277 53.50 14.78 -87.39
C LYS A 277 54.05 15.57 -88.58
N THR A 278 54.77 16.68 -88.34
CA THR A 278 55.38 17.46 -89.43
C THR A 278 56.47 16.68 -90.18
N LEU A 279 57.23 15.82 -89.48
CA LEU A 279 58.27 14.99 -90.08
C LEU A 279 57.67 13.84 -90.89
N VAL A 280 56.59 13.21 -90.41
CA VAL A 280 55.87 12.16 -91.15
C VAL A 280 55.30 12.74 -92.45
N GLN A 281 54.68 13.92 -92.39
CA GLN A 281 54.14 14.61 -93.58
C GLN A 281 55.22 14.93 -94.63
N LYS A 282 56.44 15.23 -94.18
CA LYS A 282 57.61 15.46 -95.05
C LYS A 282 58.30 14.18 -95.51
N GLY A 283 57.83 12.99 -95.08
CA GLY A 283 58.42 11.69 -95.40
C GLY A 283 59.74 11.39 -94.68
N LEU A 284 60.06 12.14 -93.62
CA LEU A 284 61.35 12.08 -92.91
C LEU A 284 61.35 11.14 -91.68
N THR A 285 60.20 10.54 -91.34
CA THR A 285 60.09 9.57 -90.24
C THR A 285 58.93 8.57 -90.47
N ILE A 286 58.86 7.53 -89.63
CA ILE A 286 57.91 6.42 -89.75
C ILE A 286 56.60 6.66 -88.98
N THR A 287 55.47 6.27 -89.58
CA THR A 287 54.11 6.43 -89.00
C THR A 287 53.93 5.68 -87.67
N SER A 288 54.66 4.57 -87.45
CA SER A 288 54.60 3.82 -86.19
C SER A 288 54.98 4.69 -84.98
N ARG A 289 55.98 5.57 -85.12
CA ARG A 289 56.39 6.47 -84.03
C ARG A 289 55.30 7.47 -83.67
N GLN A 290 54.55 7.95 -84.65
CA GLN A 290 53.39 8.81 -84.40
C GLN A 290 52.31 8.05 -83.62
N MET A 291 51.96 6.83 -84.06
CA MET A 291 50.94 6.01 -83.38
C MET A 291 51.34 5.64 -81.94
N ASP A 292 52.63 5.38 -81.69
CA ASP A 292 53.12 5.12 -80.33
C ASP A 292 52.94 6.34 -79.41
N LEU A 293 53.23 7.55 -79.90
CA LEU A 293 53.02 8.80 -79.15
C LEU A 293 51.54 9.10 -78.96
N GLU A 294 50.68 8.84 -79.95
CA GLU A 294 49.22 8.99 -79.82
C GLU A 294 48.64 8.03 -78.76
N ARG A 295 49.12 6.78 -78.72
CA ARG A 295 48.72 5.81 -77.70
C ARG A 295 49.18 6.26 -76.31
N LEU A 296 50.43 6.72 -76.18
CA LEU A 296 50.98 7.22 -74.92
C LEU A 296 50.21 8.45 -74.42
N LEU A 297 49.89 9.39 -75.30
CA LEU A 297 49.05 10.55 -74.97
C LEU A 297 47.67 10.13 -74.47
N THR A 298 47.06 9.12 -75.10
CA THR A 298 45.76 8.58 -74.69
C THR A 298 45.84 7.95 -73.29
N THR A 299 46.92 7.21 -73.00
CA THR A 299 47.17 6.67 -71.65
C THR A 299 47.28 7.79 -70.62
N TYR A 300 48.12 8.82 -70.84
CA TYR A 300 48.25 9.91 -69.88
C TYR A 300 46.95 10.69 -69.67
N ARG A 301 46.15 10.89 -70.72
CA ARG A 301 44.82 11.51 -70.59
C ARG A 301 43.85 10.64 -69.78
N SER A 302 43.95 9.32 -69.87
CA SER A 302 43.19 8.38 -69.03
C SER A 302 43.62 8.50 -67.56
N ASP A 303 44.92 8.43 -67.28
CA ASP A 303 45.46 8.55 -65.93
C ASP A 303 45.07 9.88 -65.27
N ARG A 304 45.10 10.97 -66.04
CA ARG A 304 44.63 12.29 -65.61
C ARG A 304 43.15 12.26 -65.20
N LEU A 305 42.29 11.62 -65.99
CA LEU A 305 40.87 11.51 -65.68
C LEU A 305 40.61 10.71 -64.40
N ASP A 306 41.40 9.66 -64.18
CA ASP A 306 41.35 8.86 -62.94
C ASP A 306 41.75 9.70 -61.73
N LEU A 307 42.80 10.52 -61.84
CA LEU A 307 43.22 11.46 -60.79
C LEU A 307 42.14 12.50 -60.47
N VAL A 308 41.54 13.12 -61.50
CA VAL A 308 40.43 14.07 -61.31
C VAL A 308 39.26 13.39 -60.60
N THR A 309 38.93 12.16 -60.98
CA THR A 309 37.85 11.40 -60.34
C THR A 309 38.17 11.08 -58.87
N ALA A 310 39.42 10.73 -58.57
CA ALA A 310 39.87 10.51 -57.19
C ALA A 310 39.79 11.79 -56.33
N ILE A 311 40.23 12.94 -56.86
CA ILE A 311 40.10 14.24 -56.21
C ILE A 311 38.62 14.56 -55.92
N MET A 312 37.73 14.33 -56.89
CA MET A 312 36.29 14.58 -56.70
C MET A 312 35.70 13.70 -55.59
N ARG A 313 36.09 12.43 -55.50
CA ARG A 313 35.69 11.54 -54.39
C ARG A 313 36.22 12.03 -53.05
N GLY A 314 37.49 12.46 -53.00
CA GLY A 314 38.09 13.05 -51.80
C GLY A 314 37.35 14.31 -51.33
N ARG A 315 37.02 15.22 -52.24
CA ARG A 315 36.24 16.44 -51.93
C ARG A 315 34.86 16.11 -51.39
N GLN A 316 34.20 15.09 -51.95
CA GLN A 316 32.92 14.60 -51.43
C GLN A 316 33.07 14.08 -49.98
N ALA A 317 34.11 13.30 -49.69
CA ALA A 317 34.38 12.78 -48.35
C ALA A 317 34.70 13.88 -47.31
N ILE A 318 35.41 14.94 -47.70
CA ILE A 318 35.62 16.14 -46.86
C ILE A 318 34.29 16.79 -46.52
N ASN A 319 33.42 16.98 -47.52
CA ASN A 319 32.11 17.60 -47.32
C ASN A 319 31.20 16.76 -46.41
N GLU A 320 31.24 15.43 -46.55
CA GLU A 320 30.53 14.52 -45.64
C GLU A 320 31.09 14.59 -44.21
N THR A 321 32.40 14.53 -44.06
CA THR A 321 33.08 14.61 -42.75
C THR A 321 32.78 15.96 -42.06
N THR A 322 32.76 17.05 -42.82
CA THR A 322 32.44 18.40 -42.31
C THR A 322 30.98 18.47 -41.85
N ARG A 323 30.03 17.96 -42.64
CA ARG A 323 28.61 17.87 -42.22
C ARG A 323 28.43 17.00 -40.97
N ASN A 324 29.17 15.89 -40.85
CA ASN A 324 29.12 15.04 -39.66
C ASN A 324 29.67 15.77 -38.42
N LEU A 325 30.74 16.55 -38.59
CA LEU A 325 31.33 17.37 -37.52
C LEU A 325 30.35 18.44 -37.04
N GLU A 326 29.73 19.18 -37.97
CA GLU A 326 28.71 20.19 -37.65
C GLU A 326 27.47 19.55 -36.99
N GLY A 327 27.00 18.43 -37.56
CA GLY A 327 25.84 17.69 -37.06
C GLY A 327 26.01 17.10 -35.67
N LEU A 328 27.24 16.89 -35.20
CA LEU A 328 27.52 16.40 -33.85
C LEU A 328 27.00 17.38 -32.77
N SER A 329 27.25 18.67 -32.97
CA SER A 329 26.81 19.72 -32.03
C SER A 329 25.29 19.88 -32.04
N ASP A 330 24.69 19.88 -33.22
CA ASP A 330 23.24 20.04 -33.40
C ASP A 330 22.47 18.86 -32.80
N THR A 331 22.92 17.62 -33.07
CA THR A 331 22.34 16.40 -32.48
C THR A 331 22.41 16.49 -30.96
N ARG A 332 23.58 16.85 -30.42
CA ARG A 332 23.77 16.97 -28.98
C ARG A 332 22.85 18.02 -28.37
N ARG A 333 22.71 19.19 -29.00
CA ARG A 333 21.85 20.27 -28.52
C ARG A 333 20.38 19.87 -28.52
N SER A 334 19.93 19.14 -29.55
CA SER A 334 18.57 18.60 -29.62
C SER A 334 18.30 17.56 -28.53
N GLU A 335 19.23 16.64 -28.28
CA GLU A 335 19.14 15.66 -27.20
C GLU A 335 19.06 16.32 -25.82
N VAL A 336 19.95 17.28 -25.54
CA VAL A 336 19.92 18.03 -24.27
C VAL A 336 18.61 18.78 -24.12
N ALA A 337 18.10 19.44 -25.17
CA ALA A 337 16.84 20.18 -25.10
C ALA A 337 15.65 19.27 -24.71
N SER A 338 15.60 18.07 -25.29
CA SER A 338 14.60 17.05 -24.94
C SER A 338 14.77 16.56 -23.49
N GLU A 339 16.01 16.28 -23.06
CA GLU A 339 16.31 15.89 -21.67
C GLU A 339 15.91 17.00 -20.67
N VAL A 340 16.18 18.26 -20.98
CA VAL A 340 15.80 19.43 -20.16
C VAL A 340 14.28 19.52 -20.04
N GLN A 341 13.55 19.39 -21.15
CA GLN A 341 12.09 19.45 -21.14
C GLN A 341 11.49 18.33 -20.29
N ALA A 342 11.98 17.11 -20.45
CA ALA A 342 11.52 15.96 -19.67
C ALA A 342 11.84 16.12 -18.17
N GLU A 343 13.05 16.57 -17.83
CA GLU A 343 13.45 16.78 -16.44
C GLU A 343 12.67 17.92 -15.78
N LYS A 344 12.38 19.00 -16.52
CA LYS A 344 11.55 20.09 -16.02
C LYS A 344 10.12 19.64 -15.70
N ALA A 345 9.51 18.84 -16.57
CA ALA A 345 8.19 18.28 -16.33
C ALA A 345 8.18 17.36 -15.08
N ASN A 346 9.22 16.53 -14.91
CA ASN A 346 9.39 15.69 -13.73
C ASN A 346 9.53 16.53 -12.44
N LEU A 347 10.32 17.60 -12.49
CA LEU A 347 10.52 18.52 -11.37
C LEU A 347 9.21 19.20 -10.96
N ASP A 348 8.40 19.65 -11.93
CA ASP A 348 7.09 20.25 -11.67
C ASP A 348 6.11 19.25 -11.05
N GLN A 349 6.11 17.99 -11.49
CA GLN A 349 5.32 16.92 -10.88
C GLN A 349 5.76 16.63 -9.43
N LEU A 350 7.07 16.59 -9.18
CA LEU A 350 7.61 16.38 -7.83
C LEU A 350 7.27 17.55 -6.89
N LYS A 351 7.30 18.79 -7.37
CA LYS A 351 6.89 19.97 -6.60
C LYS A 351 5.42 19.88 -6.21
N LEU A 352 4.54 19.54 -7.17
CA LEU A 352 3.12 19.34 -6.89
C LEU A 352 2.91 18.24 -5.85
N LYS A 353 3.59 17.10 -6.00
CA LYS A 353 3.52 15.99 -5.04
C LYS A 353 3.96 16.43 -3.65
N ARG A 354 5.09 17.13 -3.53
CA ARG A 354 5.57 17.72 -2.27
C ARG A 354 4.51 18.61 -1.63
N ASP A 355 3.94 19.53 -2.39
CA ASP A 355 2.96 20.50 -1.88
C ASP A 355 1.71 19.79 -1.37
N THR A 356 1.20 18.79 -2.10
CA THR A 356 0.05 17.99 -1.66
C THR A 356 0.36 17.16 -0.41
N THR A 357 1.53 16.49 -0.34
CA THR A 357 1.95 15.71 0.84
C THR A 357 2.14 16.62 2.06
N GLN A 358 2.68 17.83 1.86
CA GLN A 358 2.84 18.82 2.92
C GLN A 358 1.49 19.32 3.44
N GLN A 359 0.51 19.55 2.56
CA GLN A 359 -0.86 19.91 2.96
C GLN A 359 -1.52 18.78 3.76
N LEU A 360 -1.40 17.53 3.31
CA LEU A 360 -1.92 16.36 4.02
C LEU A 360 -1.26 16.17 5.39
N LEU A 361 0.05 16.40 5.49
CA LEU A 361 0.78 16.35 6.76
C LEU A 361 0.31 17.45 7.71
N LEU A 362 0.12 18.67 7.22
CA LEU A 362 -0.38 19.78 8.04
C LEU A 362 -1.81 19.51 8.54
N GLU A 363 -2.67 18.96 7.68
CA GLU A 363 -4.03 18.54 8.04
C GLU A 363 -4.00 17.45 9.13
N ASP A 364 -3.19 16.40 8.95
CA ASP A 364 -3.01 15.32 9.92
C ASP A 364 -2.49 15.82 11.28
N LEU A 365 -1.48 16.70 11.27
CA LEU A 365 -0.94 17.34 12.49
C LEU A 365 -1.99 18.20 13.20
N SER A 366 -2.81 18.95 12.45
CA SER A 366 -3.88 19.78 13.01
C SER A 366 -4.99 18.93 13.65
N ASN A 367 -5.30 17.79 13.04
CA ASN A 367 -6.25 16.81 13.58
C ASN A 367 -5.68 16.09 14.81
N GLY A 368 -4.39 15.73 14.80
CA GLY A 368 -3.71 15.05 15.90
C GLY A 368 -3.55 15.90 17.17
N ALA A 369 -3.30 17.20 17.03
CA ALA A 369 -3.25 18.13 18.18
C ALA A 369 -4.57 18.17 18.97
N ASN A 370 -5.70 18.00 18.28
CA ASN A 370 -7.04 17.93 18.88
C ASN A 370 -7.35 16.57 19.52
N VAL A 371 -6.66 15.49 19.12
CA VAL A 371 -6.90 14.12 19.61
C VAL A 371 -6.10 13.85 20.89
N ASN A 372 -4.83 14.26 20.95
CA ASN A 372 -3.98 14.02 22.12
C ASN A 372 -4.48 14.75 23.39
N SER A 373 -5.21 15.86 23.24
CA SER A 373 -5.78 16.62 24.36
C SER A 373 -7.17 16.14 24.80
N ARG A 374 -7.82 15.24 24.05
CA ARG A 374 -9.21 14.76 24.34
C ARG A 374 -9.34 13.27 24.64
N VAL A 375 -8.36 12.45 24.27
CA VAL A 375 -8.50 10.98 24.31
C VAL A 375 -8.06 10.34 25.64
N GLU A 376 -7.30 11.03 26.50
CA GLU A 376 -6.80 10.40 27.73
C GLU A 376 -7.87 10.12 28.81
N GLU A 377 -9.08 10.66 28.74
CA GLU A 377 -10.06 10.50 29.84
C GLU A 377 -11.55 10.30 29.46
N LEU A 378 -11.90 10.10 28.17
CA LEU A 378 -13.32 9.90 27.84
C LEU A 378 -13.76 8.46 28.14
N PRO A 379 -14.72 8.24 29.06
CA PRO A 379 -15.18 6.90 29.39
C PRO A 379 -15.90 6.26 28.21
N LEU A 380 -15.67 4.95 28.03
CA LEU A 380 -16.41 4.15 27.04
C LEU A 380 -17.84 3.96 27.52
N THR A 381 -18.79 4.20 26.62
CA THR A 381 -20.21 3.91 26.82
C THR A 381 -20.59 2.71 25.97
N PHE A 382 -21.21 1.71 26.61
CA PHE A 382 -21.67 0.49 25.98
C PHE A 382 -23.20 0.51 25.87
N LEU A 383 -23.72 0.33 24.67
CA LEU A 383 -25.14 0.15 24.40
C LEU A 383 -25.36 -1.25 23.88
N VAL A 384 -26.23 -2.02 24.53
CA VAL A 384 -26.58 -3.38 24.10
C VAL A 384 -27.99 -3.36 23.56
N ASN A 385 -28.13 -3.87 22.34
CA ASN A 385 -29.42 -4.12 21.71
C ASN A 385 -29.71 -5.62 21.84
N ARG A 386 -30.68 -5.94 22.69
CA ARG A 386 -31.14 -7.31 22.94
C ARG A 386 -32.52 -7.52 22.34
N ARG A 387 -32.70 -8.61 21.61
CA ARG A 387 -34.01 -9.00 21.08
C ARG A 387 -34.73 -9.87 22.10
N ASP A 388 -35.87 -9.40 22.60
CA ASP A 388 -36.77 -10.18 23.46
C ASP A 388 -38.19 -10.16 22.87
N LYS A 389 -38.80 -11.35 22.71
CA LYS A 389 -40.16 -11.55 22.16
C LYS A 389 -40.48 -10.73 20.88
N GLY A 390 -39.49 -10.61 19.99
CA GLY A 390 -39.64 -9.91 18.72
C GLY A 390 -39.51 -8.37 18.79
N GLN A 391 -39.27 -7.79 19.97
CA GLN A 391 -38.95 -6.38 20.15
C GLN A 391 -37.46 -6.21 20.47
N VAL A 392 -36.84 -5.14 19.97
CA VAL A 392 -35.44 -4.80 20.25
C VAL A 392 -35.40 -3.83 21.41
N ASN A 393 -34.92 -4.30 22.56
CA ASN A 393 -34.71 -3.47 23.74
C ASN A 393 -33.26 -2.97 23.74
N GLN A 394 -33.11 -1.65 23.76
CA GLN A 394 -31.82 -0.99 23.88
C GLN A 394 -31.62 -0.52 25.32
N PHE A 395 -30.50 -0.89 25.93
CA PHE A 395 -30.14 -0.44 27.28
C PHE A 395 -28.65 -0.12 27.39
N GLN A 396 -28.30 0.74 28.34
CA GLN A 396 -26.92 1.06 28.67
C GLN A 396 -26.34 -0.08 29.53
N ALA A 397 -25.22 -0.63 29.09
CA ALA A 397 -24.56 -1.74 29.76
C ALA A 397 -23.26 -1.29 30.44
N SER A 398 -22.92 -1.96 31.54
CA SER A 398 -21.60 -1.87 32.17
C SER A 398 -20.65 -2.94 31.62
N GLU A 399 -19.36 -2.80 31.88
CA GLU A 399 -18.33 -3.78 31.50
C GLU A 399 -18.61 -5.21 32.03
N THR A 400 -19.29 -5.32 33.17
CA THR A 400 -19.63 -6.60 33.82
C THR A 400 -21.00 -7.14 33.41
N THR A 401 -21.74 -6.45 32.55
CA THR A 401 -23.06 -6.91 32.12
C THR A 401 -22.94 -8.16 31.26
N GLU A 402 -23.72 -9.19 31.59
CA GLU A 402 -23.76 -10.45 30.83
C GLU A 402 -24.56 -10.28 29.53
N LEU A 403 -23.98 -10.79 28.46
CA LEU A 403 -24.54 -10.78 27.12
C LEU A 403 -25.41 -12.03 26.90
N ALA A 404 -26.39 -11.90 26.02
CA ALA A 404 -27.22 -12.99 25.55
C ALA A 404 -26.84 -13.35 24.10
N PRO A 405 -27.14 -14.58 23.65
CA PRO A 405 -26.94 -14.95 22.26
C PRO A 405 -27.68 -14.01 21.30
N GLY A 406 -26.99 -13.51 20.27
CA GLY A 406 -27.57 -12.58 19.29
C GLY A 406 -27.57 -11.10 19.68
N ASP A 407 -26.99 -10.73 20.83
CA ASP A 407 -26.84 -9.33 21.24
C ASP A 407 -25.95 -8.53 20.27
N VAL A 408 -26.31 -7.25 20.04
CA VAL A 408 -25.49 -6.29 19.31
C VAL A 408 -24.96 -5.23 20.28
N ILE A 409 -23.64 -5.16 20.42
CA ILE A 409 -22.93 -4.26 21.32
C ILE A 409 -22.39 -3.09 20.50
N ARG A 410 -22.85 -1.88 20.82
CA ARG A 410 -22.30 -0.63 20.28
C ARG A 410 -21.40 0.00 21.33
N VAL A 411 -20.10 0.07 21.01
CA VAL A 411 -19.10 0.76 21.81
C VAL A 411 -18.94 2.17 21.27
N SER A 412 -19.11 3.17 22.11
CA SER A 412 -18.94 4.57 21.73
C SER A 412 -18.20 5.35 22.80
N ARG A 413 -17.41 6.34 22.40
CA ARG A 413 -16.84 7.34 23.32
C ARG A 413 -17.81 8.50 23.47
N ALA A 414 -18.07 8.90 24.71
CA ALA A 414 -18.85 10.10 24.99
C ALA A 414 -18.12 11.32 24.39
N ARG A 415 -18.62 11.85 23.27
CA ARG A 415 -18.18 13.16 22.77
C ARG A 415 -18.92 14.21 23.58
N ILE A 416 -18.21 15.19 24.13
CA ILE A 416 -18.77 16.36 24.87
C ILE A 416 -19.63 17.27 23.95
N ALA A 417 -20.00 16.84 22.75
CA ALA A 417 -20.85 17.59 21.82
C ALA A 417 -22.33 17.14 21.80
N ASP A 418 -22.70 16.02 22.43
CA ASP A 418 -24.08 15.55 22.47
C ASP A 418 -24.68 15.73 23.88
N ALA A 419 -24.72 16.97 24.36
CA ALA A 419 -25.74 17.34 25.33
C ALA A 419 -27.02 17.64 24.53
N PRO A 420 -28.17 16.99 24.81
CA PRO A 420 -29.42 17.43 24.23
C PRO A 420 -29.64 18.87 24.71
N SER A 421 -29.71 19.81 23.77
CA SER A 421 -30.13 21.18 24.06
C SER A 421 -31.52 21.12 24.69
N GLU A 422 -31.60 21.51 25.96
CA GLU A 422 -32.80 21.57 26.77
C GLU A 422 -33.70 22.76 26.38
N ASP A 423 -33.75 23.12 25.09
CA ASP A 423 -34.46 24.29 24.54
C ASP A 423 -35.57 23.90 23.53
N ALA A 424 -35.96 22.64 23.48
CA ALA A 424 -37.12 22.18 22.69
C ALA A 424 -38.42 22.10 23.53
N ALA A 425 -38.54 22.91 24.58
CA ALA A 425 -39.70 22.93 25.47
C ALA A 425 -40.34 24.33 25.57
N ALA A 426 -40.65 24.98 24.45
CA ALA A 426 -41.69 26.02 24.40
C ALA A 426 -41.94 26.49 22.95
N LEU A 427 -42.85 25.82 22.24
CA LEU A 427 -43.61 26.48 21.18
C LEU A 427 -45.08 26.08 21.33
N PRO A 428 -46.01 27.02 21.61
CA PRO A 428 -47.42 26.71 21.66
C PRO A 428 -47.96 26.52 20.24
N VAL A 429 -48.77 25.49 20.08
CA VAL A 429 -49.58 25.23 18.89
C VAL A 429 -50.63 26.34 18.76
N GLN A 430 -50.49 27.20 17.76
CA GLN A 430 -51.60 27.92 17.16
C GLN A 430 -51.56 27.67 15.65
N THR A 431 -52.46 26.81 15.18
CA THR A 431 -52.86 26.79 13.77
C THR A 431 -54.36 26.97 13.76
N GLU A 432 -54.78 28.21 13.52
CA GLU A 432 -56.15 28.54 13.14
C GLU A 432 -56.50 27.77 11.86
N ALA A 433 -57.63 27.08 11.92
CA ALA A 433 -58.26 26.46 10.77
C ALA A 433 -58.92 27.54 9.92
N HIS A 434 -58.43 27.75 8.70
CA HIS A 434 -59.22 28.31 7.61
C HIS A 434 -59.26 27.31 6.45
N VAL A 435 -60.26 26.42 6.50
CA VAL A 435 -60.76 25.72 5.33
C VAL A 435 -61.87 26.58 4.74
N SER A 436 -61.68 27.09 3.53
CA SER A 436 -62.75 27.61 2.71
C SER A 436 -62.72 26.87 1.37
N GLN A 437 -63.48 25.78 1.33
CA GLN A 437 -64.19 25.38 0.11
C GLN A 437 -65.54 26.09 0.13
N VAL A 438 -65.95 26.71 -0.97
CA VAL A 438 -67.25 26.43 -1.64
C VAL A 438 -67.16 26.95 -3.08
N SER A 439 -67.51 26.04 -3.99
CA SER A 439 -67.67 26.17 -5.43
C SER A 439 -68.83 27.09 -5.85
N ARG A 440 -68.68 27.79 -6.99
CA ARG A 440 -69.64 27.74 -8.11
C ARG A 440 -69.06 28.35 -9.37
#